data_AF-A0A2J7RBS3-F1
#
_entry.id   AF-A0A2J7RBS3-F1
#
_cell.length_a   1.000
_cell.length_b   1.000
_cell.length_c   1.000
_cell.angle_alpha   90.00
_cell.angle_beta   90.00
_cell.angle_gamma   90.00
#
_symmetry.space_group_name_H-M   'P 1'
#
loop_
_entity.id
_entity.type
_entity.pdbx_description
1 polymer ?
#
loop_
_entity_poly.entity_id
_entity_poly.type
_entity_poly.pdbx_seq_one_letter_code
_entity_poly.pdbx_strand_id
1 'polypeptide(L)'
;MVRPQVELSQQEMETPPALQRLWSRRMTITAPLPEEPDLGMLEDLFPSAQNDDEGPAKGAQCPLSTLHVQPDLCDSELSDCESYEEEHQKTKLPVHLDAANLGDIPARYVIPALKPHEFPAVGVYVDPRIVPGFRYRVRPIHDQNIFQATPEHVFNGRAVHLLSIGRGYSRRLTFEADTNTLNNNSNYFWSDSSPDGFAFELEVVSPGDKFTLHDANHVATGTLEILHNSAPQEEISQVVLSDGSVEKTVRLRALCKVEWFENGQSAVVMPIRGLAVAVKPRNGRQNASVTRVMNVTVGSHQRRGFTLSPGINDKWRHTTVLGESIGDVPTRYTITGLEAHELPVIGTYVDARIMPGFLYRVRPAGSKRLLFDGRSLRIISIGPGYGKRITFAPDEKSLNASNNFLWSDSHPDGLGFEPRAVHAGMKFAVTAGGQRLGEGSVFRADAVQQEEKQELVRDSQGTTVIKYIHIDVTCHITMDTTNEMRKPEPQVLRVSGTAVVSRRQAQAAAQLVRIENIGLSSQLNLLFVTQQAKLVFHPL
;
A
#
# COMPACT_ATOMS: atom_id res chain seq x y z
N MET A 1 62.40 -15.11 35.08
CA MET A 1 61.39 -14.04 34.92
C MET A 1 61.13 -13.84 33.43
N VAL A 2 60.10 -14.50 32.87
CA VAL A 2 59.59 -14.22 31.52
C VAL A 2 58.07 -14.41 31.58
N ARG A 3 57.30 -13.45 31.05
CA ARG A 3 55.83 -13.55 30.94
C ARG A 3 55.48 -14.39 29.71
N PRO A 4 54.48 -15.28 29.75
CA PRO A 4 53.90 -15.82 28.53
C PRO A 4 53.13 -14.71 27.81
N GLN A 5 53.43 -14.50 26.52
CA GLN A 5 52.56 -13.71 25.63
C GLN A 5 51.34 -14.57 25.25
N VAL A 6 50.17 -13.93 25.20
CA VAL A 6 48.97 -14.53 24.61
C VAL A 6 48.97 -14.16 23.13
N GLU A 7 49.15 -15.13 22.25
CA GLU A 7 48.86 -14.97 20.83
C GLU A 7 47.33 -15.02 20.63
N LEU A 8 46.75 -13.88 20.23
CA LEU A 8 45.40 -13.85 19.69
C LEU A 8 45.48 -14.08 18.18
N SER A 9 44.91 -15.20 17.71
CA SER A 9 44.72 -15.45 16.29
C SER A 9 43.74 -14.43 15.70
N GLN A 10 44.19 -13.68 14.71
CA GLN A 10 43.31 -12.82 13.92
C GLN A 10 42.43 -13.72 13.03
N GLN A 11 41.15 -13.84 13.37
CA GLN A 11 40.13 -14.24 12.40
C GLN A 11 39.68 -12.98 11.67
N GLU A 12 40.07 -12.85 10.41
CA GLU A 12 39.57 -11.80 9.51
C GLU A 12 38.06 -11.97 9.33
N MET A 13 37.29 -10.99 9.80
CA MET A 13 35.84 -10.97 9.64
C MET A 13 35.50 -10.34 8.28
N GLU A 14 35.49 -11.17 7.23
CA GLU A 14 35.16 -10.72 5.87
C GLU A 14 33.79 -10.03 5.82
N THR A 15 33.77 -8.73 5.51
CA THR A 15 32.54 -7.98 5.28
C THR A 15 31.93 -8.37 3.93
N PRO A 16 30.62 -8.67 3.84
CA PRO A 16 30.01 -9.05 2.58
C PRO A 16 30.03 -7.89 1.55
N PRO A 17 30.27 -8.17 0.25
CA PRO A 17 30.56 -7.17 -0.78
C PRO A 17 29.43 -6.18 -1.09
N ALA A 18 28.23 -6.38 -0.52
CA ALA A 18 27.12 -5.44 -0.57
C ALA A 18 27.40 -4.13 0.21
N LEU A 19 28.18 -4.17 1.29
CA LEU A 19 28.43 -3.00 2.14
C LEU A 19 29.56 -2.10 1.62
N GLN A 20 30.52 -2.67 0.87
CA GLN A 20 31.66 -1.91 0.35
C GLN A 20 31.25 -0.89 -0.73
N ARG A 21 30.19 -1.18 -1.50
CA ARG A 21 29.66 -0.29 -2.56
C ARG A 21 29.00 1.00 -2.05
N LEU A 22 28.62 1.05 -0.76
CA LEU A 22 27.98 2.22 -0.14
C LEU A 22 28.99 3.29 0.30
N TRP A 23 30.26 2.94 0.47
CA TRP A 23 31.30 3.87 0.93
C TRP A 23 32.08 4.52 -0.22
N SER A 24 32.13 3.89 -1.40
CA SER A 24 32.88 4.42 -2.56
C SER A 24 32.19 5.57 -3.32
N ARG A 25 30.93 5.91 -3.01
CA ARG A 25 30.15 6.94 -3.75
C ARG A 25 30.19 8.35 -3.14
N ARG A 26 30.98 8.59 -2.10
CA ARG A 26 31.04 9.90 -1.41
C ARG A 26 32.26 10.78 -1.74
N MET A 27 33.11 10.36 -2.68
CA MET A 27 34.35 11.08 -3.06
C MET A 27 34.63 10.98 -4.58
N THR A 28 33.84 11.67 -5.41
CA THR A 28 34.27 12.21 -6.73
C THR A 28 33.17 13.10 -7.31
N ILE A 29 33.24 14.41 -7.03
CA ILE A 29 32.62 15.46 -7.85
C ILE A 29 33.78 16.16 -8.55
N THR A 30 33.78 16.16 -9.89
CA THR A 30 34.48 17.05 -10.88
C THR A 30 35.05 16.25 -12.07
N ALA A 31 34.27 16.13 -13.15
CA ALA A 31 34.76 15.98 -14.53
C ALA A 31 33.58 16.20 -15.52
N PRO A 32 33.72 16.99 -16.60
CA PRO A 32 32.67 17.17 -17.60
C PRO A 32 32.66 16.05 -18.65
N LEU A 33 31.51 15.82 -19.27
CA LEU A 33 31.35 14.92 -20.42
C LEU A 33 31.60 15.67 -21.75
N PRO A 34 32.18 15.02 -22.79
CA PRO A 34 32.45 15.64 -24.08
C PRO A 34 31.25 15.59 -25.05
N GLU A 35 31.26 16.51 -26.01
CA GLU A 35 30.22 16.72 -27.05
C GLU A 35 30.48 15.97 -28.38
N GLU A 36 29.38 15.72 -29.12
CA GLU A 36 29.29 15.56 -30.59
C GLU A 36 29.98 14.32 -31.27
N PRO A 37 29.59 13.92 -32.51
CA PRO A 37 28.80 14.67 -33.50
C PRO A 37 27.55 14.03 -34.13
N ASP A 38 26.65 14.92 -34.49
CA ASP A 38 25.82 15.01 -35.72
C ASP A 38 25.90 13.89 -36.78
N LEU A 39 24.71 13.36 -37.16
CA LEU A 39 24.45 12.64 -38.41
C LEU A 39 22.95 12.76 -38.77
N GLY A 40 22.61 13.72 -39.63
CA GLY A 40 21.24 13.97 -40.07
C GLY A 40 20.73 13.06 -41.20
N MET A 41 19.61 13.51 -41.81
CA MET A 41 18.99 12.99 -43.04
C MET A 41 18.31 11.61 -42.97
N LEU A 42 17.03 11.59 -42.56
CA LEU A 42 16.00 10.80 -43.27
C LEU A 42 14.56 11.32 -42.99
N GLU A 43 14.26 12.52 -43.50
CA GLU A 43 12.87 12.89 -43.84
C GLU A 43 12.47 12.24 -45.18
N ASP A 44 11.18 12.34 -45.52
CA ASP A 44 10.51 11.70 -46.68
C ASP A 44 10.32 10.18 -46.62
N LEU A 45 9.22 9.75 -45.99
CA LEU A 45 8.37 8.65 -46.46
C LEU A 45 7.03 8.67 -45.70
N PHE A 46 6.02 9.38 -46.25
CA PHE A 46 4.58 9.05 -46.32
C PHE A 46 3.75 10.32 -46.63
N PRO A 47 2.81 10.30 -47.60
CA PRO A 47 2.22 11.53 -48.14
C PRO A 47 1.01 12.07 -47.36
N SER A 48 0.85 13.39 -47.40
CA SER A 48 -0.30 14.14 -46.89
C SER A 48 -1.58 13.87 -47.69
N ALA A 49 -2.71 13.65 -47.02
CA ALA A 49 -4.03 13.65 -47.66
C ALA A 49 -4.62 15.07 -47.67
N GLN A 50 -5.09 15.54 -48.83
CA GLN A 50 -5.89 16.77 -48.96
C GLN A 50 -7.40 16.45 -49.11
N ASN A 51 -8.19 17.51 -48.85
CA ASN A 51 -9.64 17.60 -48.73
C ASN A 51 -10.40 17.26 -50.05
N ASP A 52 -11.74 17.12 -50.12
CA ASP A 52 -12.79 18.16 -49.92
C ASP A 52 -14.21 17.53 -49.88
N ASP A 53 -15.18 18.15 -49.17
CA ASP A 53 -16.42 18.77 -49.74
C ASP A 53 -17.27 19.55 -48.68
N GLU A 54 -18.19 20.45 -49.09
CA GLU A 54 -19.04 21.38 -48.28
C GLU A 54 -20.21 20.72 -47.47
N GLY A 55 -20.96 21.35 -46.54
CA GLY A 55 -21.11 22.73 -46.00
C GLY A 55 -22.57 22.95 -45.45
N PRO A 56 -23.08 24.16 -45.08
CA PRO A 56 -22.48 25.35 -44.46
C PRO A 56 -23.23 25.94 -43.20
N ALA A 57 -22.51 26.77 -42.42
CA ALA A 57 -22.93 27.97 -41.64
C ALA A 57 -24.00 27.98 -40.50
N LYS A 58 -23.53 28.32 -39.27
CA LYS A 58 -24.03 29.33 -38.26
C LYS A 58 -23.61 28.88 -36.84
N GLY A 59 -23.03 29.69 -35.94
CA GLY A 59 -22.59 31.09 -36.00
C GLY A 59 -22.73 31.79 -34.65
N ALA A 60 -21.67 31.84 -33.82
CA ALA A 60 -21.57 32.71 -32.64
C ALA A 60 -20.10 32.91 -32.22
N GLN A 61 -19.64 34.16 -32.17
CA GLN A 61 -18.33 34.56 -31.64
C GLN A 61 -18.49 35.10 -30.20
N CYS A 62 -17.47 34.92 -29.37
CA CYS A 62 -17.21 35.75 -28.19
C CYS A 62 -15.73 36.17 -28.17
N PRO A 63 -15.40 37.36 -27.65
CA PRO A 63 -14.18 38.07 -28.04
C PRO A 63 -12.92 37.65 -27.27
N LEU A 64 -11.79 37.79 -27.96
CA LEU A 64 -10.45 37.75 -27.38
C LEU A 64 -10.31 38.91 -26.36
N SER A 65 -9.78 38.64 -25.17
CA SER A 65 -9.34 39.66 -24.22
C SER A 65 -7.93 39.35 -23.75
N THR A 66 -7.00 40.22 -24.11
CA THR A 66 -5.58 40.12 -23.81
C THR A 66 -5.31 40.37 -22.33
N LEU A 67 -4.73 39.37 -21.65
CA LEU A 67 -3.97 39.58 -20.42
C LEU A 67 -2.56 39.03 -20.60
N HIS A 68 -1.58 39.92 -20.63
CA HIS A 68 -0.17 39.57 -20.54
C HIS A 68 0.08 38.84 -19.22
N VAL A 69 0.59 37.62 -19.31
CA VAL A 69 1.33 36.98 -18.22
C VAL A 69 2.80 37.08 -18.61
N GLN A 70 3.58 37.88 -17.87
CA GLN A 70 5.04 37.86 -18.02
C GLN A 70 5.58 36.56 -17.42
N PRO A 71 6.34 35.75 -18.16
CA PRO A 71 7.24 34.80 -17.56
C PRO A 71 8.50 35.56 -17.10
N ASP A 72 8.87 35.40 -15.83
CA ASP A 72 10.24 35.20 -15.39
C ASP A 72 10.30 35.16 -13.86
N LEU A 73 10.77 34.03 -13.33
CA LEU A 73 11.93 33.95 -12.44
C LEU A 73 12.11 32.47 -12.08
N CYS A 74 12.93 31.79 -12.87
CA CYS A 74 13.65 30.63 -12.36
C CYS A 74 14.61 31.14 -11.29
N ASP A 75 14.63 30.48 -10.13
CA ASP A 75 15.84 30.46 -9.31
C ASP A 75 16.18 29.02 -8.95
N SER A 76 17.48 28.74 -8.97
CA SER A 76 18.00 27.36 -9.01
C SER A 76 18.15 26.73 -7.63
N GLU A 77 18.35 25.42 -7.64
CA GLU A 77 18.56 24.58 -6.45
C GLU A 77 19.79 25.02 -5.64
N LEU A 78 19.73 24.87 -4.30
CA LEU A 78 20.63 24.03 -3.48
C LEU A 78 20.50 24.34 -1.96
N SER A 79 20.68 23.31 -1.13
CA SER A 79 20.86 23.36 0.34
C SER A 79 19.64 23.70 1.23
N ASP A 80 18.68 22.77 1.34
CA ASP A 80 17.64 22.74 2.39
C ASP A 80 18.13 22.07 3.71
N CYS A 81 19.44 22.07 3.95
CA CYS A 81 20.06 21.76 5.24
C CYS A 81 20.69 23.05 5.79
N GLU A 82 20.45 23.35 7.07
CA GLU A 82 20.92 24.55 7.80
C GLU A 82 20.20 25.88 7.43
N SER A 83 18.90 25.99 7.73
CA SER A 83 18.20 27.30 7.79
C SER A 83 16.96 27.38 8.72
N TYR A 84 16.61 26.30 9.45
CA TYR A 84 15.34 26.24 10.19
C TYR A 84 15.27 27.08 11.49
N GLU A 85 16.37 27.67 11.97
CA GLU A 85 16.40 28.36 13.28
C GLU A 85 16.41 29.90 13.24
N GLU A 86 16.75 30.56 12.11
CA GLU A 86 17.07 32.00 12.14
C GLU A 86 15.91 32.99 11.89
N GLU A 87 14.72 32.57 11.44
CA GLU A 87 13.56 33.49 11.29
C GLU A 87 12.64 33.59 12.53
N HIS A 88 12.88 32.82 13.59
CA HIS A 88 11.91 32.66 14.69
C HIS A 88 11.97 33.73 15.81
N GLN A 89 12.77 34.79 15.67
CA GLN A 89 12.85 35.89 16.64
C GLN A 89 11.96 37.10 16.31
N LYS A 90 10.74 36.86 15.81
CA LYS A 90 9.65 37.84 16.02
C LYS A 90 9.16 37.74 17.45
N THR A 91 9.22 38.87 18.16
CA THR A 91 8.77 39.01 19.55
C THR A 91 7.36 38.44 19.70
N LYS A 92 7.19 37.40 20.53
CA LYS A 92 5.93 36.69 20.76
C LYS A 92 4.96 37.57 21.55
N LEU A 93 4.34 38.53 20.88
CA LEU A 93 3.35 39.42 21.45
C LEU A 93 2.11 38.62 21.92
N PRO A 94 1.49 39.00 23.05
CA PRO A 94 0.26 38.36 23.52
C PRO A 94 -0.88 38.58 22.52
N VAL A 95 -1.76 37.58 22.42
CA VAL A 95 -2.92 37.63 21.52
C VAL A 95 -4.13 38.15 22.29
N HIS A 96 -4.73 39.22 21.77
CA HIS A 96 -5.97 39.79 22.29
C HIS A 96 -7.18 39.19 21.57
N LEU A 97 -8.10 38.60 22.32
CA LEU A 97 -9.32 37.97 21.81
C LEU A 97 -10.54 38.72 22.37
N ASP A 98 -11.53 38.99 21.52
CA ASP A 98 -12.80 39.61 21.91
C ASP A 98 -13.96 38.77 21.36
N ALA A 99 -14.77 38.19 22.25
CA ALA A 99 -15.90 37.35 21.90
C ALA A 99 -17.08 38.13 21.30
N ALA A 100 -17.13 39.46 21.49
CA ALA A 100 -18.11 40.30 20.81
C ALA A 100 -17.98 40.23 19.28
N ASN A 101 -16.75 40.04 18.76
CA ASN A 101 -16.49 39.88 17.33
C ASN A 101 -17.10 38.60 16.74
N LEU A 102 -17.48 37.63 17.58
CA LEU A 102 -18.14 36.38 17.19
C LEU A 102 -19.68 36.47 17.28
N GLY A 103 -20.23 37.64 17.66
CA GLY A 103 -21.65 37.80 17.99
C GLY A 103 -22.05 37.15 19.32
N ASP A 104 -21.08 36.93 20.21
CA ASP A 104 -21.23 36.21 21.48
C ASP A 104 -21.34 37.17 22.68
N ILE A 105 -21.37 36.60 23.88
CA ILE A 105 -21.27 37.37 25.13
C ILE A 105 -19.97 38.21 25.12
N PRO A 106 -20.02 39.54 25.31
CA PRO A 106 -18.85 40.39 25.18
C PRO A 106 -17.86 40.15 26.32
N ALA A 107 -16.83 39.37 26.05
CA ALA A 107 -15.73 39.06 26.96
C ALA A 107 -14.39 39.16 26.23
N ARG A 108 -13.39 39.69 26.93
CA ARG A 108 -12.04 39.91 26.40
C ARG A 108 -11.02 39.06 27.13
N TYR A 109 -10.12 38.47 26.37
CA TYR A 109 -9.06 37.61 26.86
C TYR A 109 -7.72 38.07 26.29
N VAL A 110 -6.65 37.86 27.06
CA VAL A 110 -5.27 38.09 26.65
C VAL A 110 -4.53 36.78 26.92
N ILE A 111 -4.01 36.15 25.88
CA ILE A 111 -3.37 34.84 25.97
C ILE A 111 -1.92 34.90 25.44
N PRO A 112 -1.03 33.99 25.87
CA PRO A 112 0.28 33.79 25.26
C PRO A 112 0.23 33.56 23.75
N ALA A 113 1.34 33.83 23.05
CA ALA A 113 1.44 33.62 21.61
C ALA A 113 1.28 32.13 21.23
N LEU A 114 0.42 31.88 20.24
CA LEU A 114 0.18 30.56 19.67
C LEU A 114 1.15 30.25 18.53
N LYS A 115 1.26 28.98 18.14
CA LYS A 115 1.91 28.61 16.88
C LYS A 115 0.99 28.99 15.70
N PRO A 116 1.53 29.24 14.49
CA PRO A 116 0.71 29.70 13.34
C PRO A 116 -0.44 28.77 12.90
N HIS A 117 -0.35 27.47 13.23
CA HIS A 117 -1.34 26.43 12.90
C HIS A 117 -2.32 26.13 14.05
N GLU A 118 -2.23 26.84 15.18
CA GLU A 118 -3.07 26.61 16.36
C GLU A 118 -4.22 27.64 16.46
N PHE A 119 -5.39 27.17 16.92
CA PHE A 119 -6.59 28.00 17.10
C PHE A 119 -6.98 28.08 18.59
N PRO A 120 -7.30 29.26 19.16
CA PRO A 120 -7.64 29.40 20.57
C PRO A 120 -9.10 29.07 20.90
N ALA A 121 -9.30 28.49 22.10
CA ALA A 121 -10.58 28.44 22.81
C ALA A 121 -10.37 28.80 24.29
N VAL A 122 -11.02 29.86 24.77
CA VAL A 122 -10.90 30.37 26.15
C VAL A 122 -12.21 31.02 26.61
N GLY A 123 -12.75 30.58 27.75
CA GLY A 123 -14.02 31.09 28.28
C GLY A 123 -15.17 31.00 27.26
N VAL A 124 -15.82 32.11 26.90
CA VAL A 124 -16.84 32.11 25.82
C VAL A 124 -16.26 32.13 24.42
N TYR A 125 -15.00 32.59 24.25
CA TYR A 125 -14.35 32.70 22.94
C TYR A 125 -13.93 31.32 22.42
N VAL A 126 -14.35 30.99 21.20
CA VAL A 126 -13.85 29.83 20.44
C VAL A 126 -13.61 30.29 19.01
N ASP A 127 -12.39 30.10 18.50
CA ASP A 127 -12.03 30.49 17.13
C ASP A 127 -12.99 29.83 16.10
N PRO A 128 -13.58 30.59 15.15
CA PRO A 128 -14.51 30.06 14.14
C PRO A 128 -13.98 28.93 13.25
N ARG A 129 -12.68 28.66 13.26
CA ARG A 129 -12.04 27.53 12.57
C ARG A 129 -12.10 26.23 13.39
N ILE A 130 -12.46 26.29 14.67
CA ILE A 130 -12.75 25.12 15.52
C ILE A 130 -14.19 24.67 15.25
N VAL A 131 -14.34 23.70 14.34
CA VAL A 131 -15.63 23.24 13.82
C VAL A 131 -15.87 21.78 14.24
N PRO A 132 -17.00 21.47 14.91
CA PRO A 132 -17.35 20.09 15.23
C PRO A 132 -17.42 19.20 13.99
N GLY A 133 -16.98 17.96 14.10
CA GLY A 133 -16.84 16.96 13.03
C GLY A 133 -15.39 16.77 12.57
N PHE A 134 -14.53 17.77 12.72
CA PHE A 134 -13.09 17.66 12.42
C PHE A 134 -12.30 17.10 13.62
N ARG A 135 -11.13 16.51 13.36
CA ARG A 135 -10.19 16.04 14.41
C ARG A 135 -9.24 17.16 14.80
N TYR A 136 -8.97 17.26 16.09
CA TYR A 136 -8.00 18.21 16.63
C TYR A 136 -7.10 17.54 17.67
N ARG A 137 -5.80 17.86 17.64
CA ARG A 137 -4.93 17.72 18.82
C ARG A 137 -5.16 18.95 19.70
N VAL A 138 -5.20 18.75 21.01
CA VAL A 138 -5.46 19.83 21.95
C VAL A 138 -4.39 19.83 23.04
N ARG A 139 -3.92 21.02 23.39
CA ARG A 139 -3.08 21.27 24.57
C ARG A 139 -3.63 22.50 25.32
N PRO A 140 -3.45 22.60 26.65
CA PRO A 140 -3.64 23.86 27.32
C PRO A 140 -2.64 24.90 26.79
N ILE A 141 -3.04 26.16 26.81
CA ILE A 141 -2.14 27.29 26.59
C ILE A 141 -1.42 27.55 27.92
N HIS A 142 -0.10 27.75 27.84
CA HIS A 142 0.76 28.10 28.96
C HIS A 142 1.83 29.05 28.42
N ASP A 143 2.33 29.92 29.29
CA ASP A 143 3.44 30.81 28.95
C ASP A 143 4.75 30.02 28.77
N GLN A 144 5.47 30.26 27.68
CA GLN A 144 6.59 29.41 27.23
C GLN A 144 7.89 29.60 28.03
N ASN A 145 7.83 30.36 29.13
CA ASN A 145 8.95 30.63 30.03
C ASN A 145 9.35 29.41 30.89
N ILE A 146 8.55 28.35 30.94
CA ILE A 146 8.92 27.06 31.56
C ILE A 146 9.70 26.22 30.55
N PHE A 147 11.01 26.48 30.44
CA PHE A 147 11.92 25.67 29.64
C PHE A 147 11.90 24.20 30.08
N GLN A 148 11.99 23.28 29.11
CA GLN A 148 12.14 21.82 29.22
C GLN A 148 10.90 20.94 29.40
N ALA A 149 9.68 21.48 29.61
CA ALA A 149 8.48 20.65 29.56
C ALA A 149 7.96 20.46 28.12
N THR A 150 7.89 19.22 27.64
CA THR A 150 7.06 18.89 26.47
C THR A 150 5.61 19.31 26.76
N PRO A 151 4.91 20.05 25.88
CA PRO A 151 3.55 20.49 26.14
C PRO A 151 2.63 19.29 26.40
N GLU A 152 2.02 19.27 27.59
CA GLU A 152 1.08 18.23 28.00
C GLU A 152 -0.19 18.34 27.15
N HIS A 153 -0.34 17.43 26.19
CA HIS A 153 -1.51 17.39 25.32
C HIS A 153 -2.63 16.58 25.97
N VAL A 154 -3.86 17.08 25.83
CA VAL A 154 -5.07 16.36 26.18
C VAL A 154 -5.16 15.08 25.32
N PHE A 155 -5.84 14.05 25.82
CA PHE A 155 -6.05 12.77 25.12
C PHE A 155 -4.77 12.00 24.73
N ASN A 156 -3.68 12.20 25.48
CA ASN A 156 -2.35 11.64 25.24
C ASN A 156 -1.74 12.07 23.89
N GLY A 157 -2.00 13.32 23.45
CA GLY A 157 -1.48 13.85 22.19
C GLY A 157 -2.15 13.34 20.92
N ARG A 158 -3.19 12.50 21.05
CA ARG A 158 -3.99 12.02 19.91
C ARG A 158 -4.86 13.15 19.36
N ALA A 159 -5.04 13.18 18.04
CA ALA A 159 -6.10 13.97 17.42
C ALA A 159 -7.44 13.24 17.59
N VAL A 160 -8.46 13.93 18.11
CA VAL A 160 -9.78 13.34 18.38
C VAL A 160 -10.87 14.18 17.71
N HIS A 161 -11.91 13.54 17.17
CA HIS A 161 -13.05 14.26 16.58
C HIS A 161 -13.77 15.10 17.65
N LEU A 162 -13.89 16.41 17.42
CA LEU A 162 -14.72 17.30 18.22
C LEU A 162 -16.19 17.05 17.86
N LEU A 163 -17.00 16.50 18.76
CA LEU A 163 -18.41 16.19 18.49
C LEU A 163 -19.32 17.41 18.65
N SER A 164 -19.08 18.24 19.67
CA SER A 164 -19.91 19.42 19.93
C SER A 164 -19.21 20.49 20.78
N ILE A 165 -19.69 21.72 20.61
CA ILE A 165 -19.34 22.89 21.44
C ILE A 165 -20.64 23.30 22.16
N GLY A 166 -20.63 23.21 23.49
CA GLY A 166 -21.77 23.58 24.33
C GLY A 166 -22.01 25.09 24.39
N ARG A 167 -23.17 25.50 24.92
CA ARG A 167 -23.50 26.90 25.21
C ARG A 167 -23.31 27.19 26.70
N GLY A 168 -23.11 28.47 27.05
CA GLY A 168 -22.92 28.95 28.44
C GLY A 168 -21.77 29.94 28.57
N TYR A 169 -21.51 30.43 29.78
CA TYR A 169 -20.39 31.35 30.08
C TYR A 169 -19.00 30.69 29.96
N SER A 170 -18.98 29.36 29.86
CA SER A 170 -17.87 28.57 29.35
C SER A 170 -18.41 27.58 28.32
N ARG A 171 -17.57 27.15 27.39
CA ARG A 171 -17.95 26.23 26.31
C ARG A 171 -17.50 24.81 26.67
N ARG A 172 -18.46 23.91 26.89
CA ARG A 172 -18.17 22.47 27.02
C ARG A 172 -17.75 21.91 25.67
N LEU A 173 -16.48 21.57 25.54
CA LEU A 173 -15.87 20.99 24.34
C LEU A 173 -15.93 19.47 24.50
N THR A 174 -16.75 18.80 23.70
CA THR A 174 -17.00 17.34 23.81
C THR A 174 -16.44 16.61 22.60
N PHE A 175 -15.61 15.60 22.84
CA PHE A 175 -14.90 14.82 21.84
C PHE A 175 -15.41 13.38 21.78
N GLU A 176 -14.97 12.66 20.76
CA GLU A 176 -15.27 11.25 20.57
C GLU A 176 -14.80 10.40 21.77
N ALA A 177 -15.64 9.45 22.16
CA ALA A 177 -15.35 8.51 23.22
C ALA A 177 -14.29 7.49 22.76
N ASP A 178 -13.46 7.02 23.67
CA ASP A 178 -12.58 5.89 23.40
C ASP A 178 -13.37 4.60 23.09
N THR A 179 -12.69 3.65 22.46
CA THR A 179 -13.29 2.35 22.13
C THR A 179 -13.84 1.67 23.39
N ASN A 180 -15.10 1.21 23.31
CA ASN A 180 -15.87 0.62 24.40
C ASN A 180 -16.26 1.55 25.57
N THR A 181 -16.03 2.87 25.51
CA THR A 181 -16.44 3.83 26.56
C THR A 181 -17.62 4.72 26.17
N LEU A 182 -18.35 4.41 25.09
CA LEU A 182 -19.45 5.22 24.53
C LEU A 182 -20.48 5.70 25.56
N ASN A 183 -20.86 4.86 26.52
CA ASN A 183 -21.83 5.19 27.57
C ASN A 183 -21.24 6.02 28.74
N ASN A 184 -19.91 6.04 28.88
CA ASN A 184 -19.16 6.70 29.96
C ASN A 184 -18.07 7.60 29.37
N ASN A 185 -18.44 8.49 28.43
CA ASN A 185 -17.47 9.33 27.73
C ASN A 185 -16.90 10.43 28.66
N SER A 186 -15.64 10.26 29.08
CA SER A 186 -14.85 11.25 29.82
C SER A 186 -14.17 12.29 28.94
N ASN A 187 -14.24 12.18 27.60
CA ASN A 187 -13.49 13.01 26.67
C ASN A 187 -14.19 14.36 26.43
N TYR A 188 -14.29 15.16 27.49
CA TYR A 188 -14.76 16.54 27.43
C TYR A 188 -14.05 17.41 28.47
N PHE A 189 -13.97 18.71 28.19
CA PHE A 189 -13.52 19.71 29.14
C PHE A 189 -14.27 21.03 28.89
N TRP A 190 -14.06 22.03 29.73
CA TRP A 190 -14.60 23.38 29.54
C TRP A 190 -13.47 24.31 29.08
N SER A 191 -13.76 25.26 28.19
CA SER A 191 -12.77 26.19 27.62
C SER A 191 -12.07 27.10 28.65
N ASP A 192 -12.57 27.17 29.88
CA ASP A 192 -11.98 27.86 31.05
C ASP A 192 -11.36 26.89 32.08
N SER A 193 -11.29 25.57 31.79
CA SER A 193 -10.58 24.60 32.64
C SER A 193 -9.06 24.81 32.69
N SER A 194 -8.54 25.71 31.83
CA SER A 194 -7.19 26.26 31.87
C SER A 194 -7.29 27.78 31.90
N PRO A 195 -6.51 28.52 32.71
CA PRO A 195 -6.59 29.99 32.80
C PRO A 195 -6.40 30.71 31.47
N ASP A 196 -5.42 30.29 30.67
CA ASP A 196 -5.15 30.83 29.33
C ASP A 196 -5.94 30.13 28.23
N GLY A 197 -6.80 29.16 28.59
CA GLY A 197 -7.57 28.33 27.66
C GLY A 197 -6.74 27.23 26.98
N PHE A 198 -7.16 26.87 25.77
CA PHE A 198 -6.66 25.72 25.00
C PHE A 198 -6.32 26.09 23.55
N ALA A 199 -5.27 25.46 23.02
CA ALA A 199 -4.85 25.55 21.64
C ALA A 199 -5.24 24.28 20.87
N PHE A 200 -5.89 24.46 19.73
CA PHE A 200 -6.38 23.41 18.84
C PHE A 200 -5.52 23.35 17.57
N GLU A 201 -4.89 22.20 17.31
CA GLU A 201 -4.17 21.90 16.07
C GLU A 201 -5.03 20.95 15.22
N LEU A 202 -5.35 21.34 13.98
CA LEU A 202 -6.21 20.57 13.08
C LEU A 202 -5.48 19.33 12.53
N GLU A 203 -6.10 18.15 12.53
CA GLU A 203 -5.55 16.94 11.90
C GLU A 203 -6.56 16.32 10.92
N VAL A 204 -6.46 16.71 9.64
CA VAL A 204 -7.34 16.18 8.59
C VAL A 204 -6.87 14.79 8.12
N VAL A 205 -5.57 14.61 7.92
CA VAL A 205 -4.95 13.31 7.57
C VAL A 205 -4.19 12.73 8.77
N SER A 206 -4.35 11.44 9.06
CA SER A 206 -3.76 10.74 10.21
C SER A 206 -2.87 9.56 9.80
N PRO A 207 -1.95 9.10 10.66
CA PRO A 207 -1.25 7.82 10.50
C PRO A 207 -2.22 6.66 10.28
N GLY A 208 -1.93 5.80 9.32
CA GLY A 208 -2.79 4.68 8.89
C GLY A 208 -3.82 5.04 7.82
N ASP A 209 -4.06 6.33 7.52
CA ASP A 209 -4.92 6.73 6.40
C ASP A 209 -4.29 6.22 5.08
N LYS A 210 -5.12 5.60 4.22
CA LYS A 210 -4.69 4.97 2.97
C LYS A 210 -5.34 5.62 1.76
N PHE A 211 -4.60 5.68 0.66
CA PHE A 211 -4.98 6.37 -0.56
C PHE A 211 -4.54 5.59 -1.81
N THR A 212 -5.24 5.82 -2.92
CA THR A 212 -4.82 5.44 -4.26
C THR A 212 -4.22 6.67 -4.94
N LEU A 213 -3.04 6.51 -5.52
CA LEU A 213 -2.25 7.58 -6.15
C LEU A 213 -2.58 7.65 -7.64
N HIS A 214 -3.03 8.81 -8.11
CA HIS A 214 -3.33 9.08 -9.52
C HIS A 214 -2.37 10.12 -10.07
N ASP A 215 -1.89 9.91 -11.29
CA ASP A 215 -1.07 10.89 -12.00
C ASP A 215 -1.91 12.04 -12.60
N ALA A 216 -1.24 12.94 -13.32
CA ALA A 216 -1.88 14.10 -13.95
C ALA A 216 -2.92 13.74 -15.02
N ASN A 217 -2.91 12.50 -15.54
CA ASN A 217 -3.89 11.99 -16.50
C ASN A 217 -5.04 11.24 -15.80
N HIS A 218 -5.11 11.29 -14.47
CA HIS A 218 -6.04 10.54 -13.63
C HIS A 218 -5.92 9.00 -13.76
N VAL A 219 -4.73 8.51 -14.15
CA VAL A 219 -4.42 7.08 -14.15
C VAL A 219 -3.83 6.71 -12.80
N ALA A 220 -4.33 5.64 -12.17
CA ALA A 220 -3.76 5.18 -10.92
C ALA A 220 -2.37 4.56 -11.16
N THR A 221 -1.41 5.02 -10.37
CA THR A 221 0.02 4.68 -10.45
C THR A 221 0.54 3.93 -9.22
N GLY A 222 -0.23 3.90 -8.13
CA GLY A 222 0.13 3.14 -6.94
C GLY A 222 -0.86 3.30 -5.80
N THR A 223 -0.48 2.76 -4.64
CA THR A 223 -1.16 2.99 -3.34
C THR A 223 -0.22 3.67 -2.36
N LEU A 224 -0.79 4.32 -1.35
CA LEU A 224 -0.07 5.10 -0.37
C LEU A 224 -0.69 4.94 1.01
N GLU A 225 0.13 4.71 2.03
CA GLU A 225 -0.28 4.65 3.44
C GLU A 225 0.53 5.66 4.26
N ILE A 226 -0.15 6.53 5.00
CA ILE A 226 0.48 7.55 5.85
C ILE A 226 1.13 6.87 7.06
N LEU A 227 2.44 7.05 7.25
CA LEU A 227 3.15 6.50 8.40
C LEU A 227 3.20 7.49 9.56
N HIS A 228 3.50 8.76 9.27
CA HIS A 228 3.41 9.86 10.22
C HIS A 228 3.29 11.22 9.54
N ASN A 229 2.66 12.18 10.21
CA ASN A 229 2.69 13.59 9.82
C ASN A 229 4.04 14.18 10.23
N SER A 230 4.81 14.70 9.27
CA SER A 230 6.17 15.23 9.47
C SER A 230 6.18 16.71 9.86
N ALA A 231 5.04 17.39 9.75
CA ALA A 231 4.79 18.72 10.28
C ALA A 231 3.31 18.83 10.71
N PRO A 232 2.95 19.78 11.59
CA PRO A 232 1.58 20.18 11.81
C PRO A 232 0.86 20.54 10.50
N GLN A 233 -0.45 20.33 10.48
CA GLN A 233 -1.28 20.60 9.31
C GLN A 233 -1.80 22.05 9.33
N GLU A 234 -1.59 22.78 8.22
CA GLU A 234 -1.92 24.20 8.13
C GLU A 234 -3.23 24.39 7.36
N GLU A 235 -4.24 24.99 8.00
CA GLU A 235 -5.47 25.37 7.31
C GLU A 235 -5.21 26.51 6.31
N ILE A 236 -5.53 26.27 5.04
CA ILE A 236 -5.39 27.24 3.94
C ILE A 236 -6.72 27.95 3.67
N SER A 237 -7.84 27.22 3.78
CA SER A 237 -9.17 27.80 3.64
C SER A 237 -10.23 26.97 4.38
N GLN A 238 -11.29 27.65 4.79
CA GLN A 238 -12.56 27.08 5.25
C GLN A 238 -13.69 27.70 4.43
N VAL A 239 -14.55 26.88 3.85
CA VAL A 239 -15.71 27.32 3.05
C VAL A 239 -16.96 26.60 3.53
N VAL A 240 -18.04 27.35 3.75
CA VAL A 240 -19.38 26.77 3.95
C VAL A 240 -20.05 26.67 2.59
N LEU A 241 -20.34 25.45 2.16
CA LEU A 241 -20.95 25.13 0.87
C LEU A 241 -22.45 25.44 0.88
N SER A 242 -23.07 25.51 -0.30
CA SER A 242 -24.48 25.89 -0.48
C SER A 242 -25.48 24.90 0.15
N ASP A 243 -25.09 23.64 0.33
CA ASP A 243 -25.85 22.62 1.06
C ASP A 243 -25.75 22.80 2.60
N GLY A 244 -24.83 23.63 3.06
CA GLY A 244 -24.46 23.89 4.46
C GLY A 244 -23.40 22.94 5.02
N SER A 245 -22.72 22.16 4.16
CA SER A 245 -21.52 21.39 4.51
C SER A 245 -20.32 22.32 4.67
N VAL A 246 -19.31 21.90 5.43
CA VAL A 246 -18.08 22.68 5.67
C VAL A 246 -16.91 21.98 5.01
N GLU A 247 -16.29 22.63 4.03
CA GLU A 247 -15.04 22.19 3.42
C GLU A 247 -13.86 22.91 4.09
N LYS A 248 -12.78 22.17 4.38
CA LYS A 248 -11.48 22.72 4.76
C LYS A 248 -10.43 22.24 3.76
N THR A 249 -9.62 23.17 3.25
CA THR A 249 -8.38 22.84 2.51
C THR A 249 -7.18 23.03 3.43
N VAL A 250 -6.34 22.00 3.52
CA VAL A 250 -5.28 21.89 4.53
C VAL A 250 -3.98 21.45 3.87
N ARG A 251 -2.91 22.21 4.10
CA ARG A 251 -1.56 21.85 3.64
C ARG A 251 -0.98 20.80 4.58
N LEU A 252 -0.47 19.70 4.01
CA LEU A 252 0.11 18.59 4.75
C LEU A 252 1.55 18.31 4.30
N ARG A 253 2.36 17.82 5.25
CA ARG A 253 3.67 17.20 5.03
C ARG A 253 3.71 15.91 5.84
N ALA A 254 3.93 14.78 5.19
CA ALA A 254 3.89 13.47 5.85
C ALA A 254 4.94 12.53 5.27
N LEU A 255 5.36 11.54 6.05
CA LEU A 255 6.10 10.38 5.56
C LEU A 255 5.10 9.24 5.31
N CYS A 256 5.21 8.60 4.16
CA CYS A 256 4.28 7.57 3.72
C CYS A 256 5.02 6.35 3.14
N LYS A 257 4.35 5.21 3.16
CA LYS A 257 4.72 4.00 2.46
C LYS A 257 3.99 3.99 1.12
N VAL A 258 4.72 3.95 0.01
CA VAL A 258 4.20 4.00 -1.36
C VAL A 258 4.47 2.68 -2.07
N GLU A 259 3.44 2.02 -2.59
CA GLU A 259 3.56 0.86 -3.47
C GLU A 259 3.19 1.29 -4.89
N TRP A 260 4.17 1.38 -5.78
CA TRP A 260 3.95 1.69 -7.20
C TRP A 260 3.44 0.45 -7.94
N PHE A 261 2.43 0.64 -8.79
CA PHE A 261 1.95 -0.42 -9.68
C PHE A 261 2.96 -0.73 -10.80
N GLU A 262 3.61 0.32 -11.32
CA GLU A 262 4.69 0.16 -12.30
C GLU A 262 5.91 -0.52 -11.66
N ASN A 263 6.47 -1.51 -12.35
CA ASN A 263 7.68 -2.27 -11.98
C ASN A 263 7.58 -3.22 -10.76
N GLY A 264 6.40 -3.41 -10.15
CA GLY A 264 6.21 -4.38 -9.07
C GLY A 264 7.13 -4.18 -7.86
N GLN A 265 7.54 -2.94 -7.61
CA GLN A 265 8.53 -2.61 -6.59
C GLN A 265 7.96 -2.80 -5.18
N SER A 266 8.77 -3.39 -4.29
CA SER A 266 8.49 -3.40 -2.85
C SER A 266 8.23 -1.99 -2.35
N ALA A 267 7.21 -1.83 -1.50
CA ALA A 267 6.76 -0.53 -1.05
C ALA A 267 7.89 0.31 -0.42
N VAL A 268 8.08 1.53 -0.92
CA VAL A 268 9.16 2.44 -0.57
C VAL A 268 8.65 3.51 0.40
N VAL A 269 9.45 3.88 1.40
CA VAL A 269 9.12 4.98 2.31
C VAL A 269 9.58 6.31 1.70
N MET A 270 8.64 7.24 1.47
CA MET A 270 8.92 8.53 0.82
C MET A 270 8.17 9.68 1.53
N PRO A 271 8.72 10.90 1.56
CA PRO A 271 7.98 12.06 2.05
C PRO A 271 7.00 12.57 0.99
N ILE A 272 5.85 13.09 1.43
CA ILE A 272 4.88 13.79 0.59
C ILE A 272 4.60 15.20 1.08
N ARG A 273 4.28 16.08 0.13
CA ARG A 273 3.71 17.40 0.38
C ARG A 273 2.46 17.55 -0.51
N GLY A 274 1.40 18.19 -0.02
CA GLY A 274 0.17 18.37 -0.80
C GLY A 274 -0.93 19.16 -0.06
N LEU A 275 -2.09 19.27 -0.70
CA LEU A 275 -3.28 19.95 -0.16
C LEU A 275 -4.42 18.94 0.04
N ALA A 276 -4.71 18.55 1.28
CA ALA A 276 -5.89 17.74 1.60
C ALA A 276 -7.15 18.59 1.59
N VAL A 277 -8.21 18.08 0.97
CA VAL A 277 -9.55 18.63 1.03
C VAL A 277 -10.39 17.68 1.89
N ALA A 278 -10.98 18.20 2.96
CA ALA A 278 -11.90 17.44 3.79
C ALA A 278 -13.24 18.15 3.93
N VAL A 279 -14.32 17.38 3.82
CA VAL A 279 -15.69 17.88 3.86
C VAL A 279 -16.39 17.26 5.05
N LYS A 280 -16.97 18.13 5.88
CA LYS A 280 -17.93 17.77 6.91
C LYS A 280 -19.34 18.01 6.38
N PRO A 281 -20.16 16.97 6.19
CA PRO A 281 -21.53 17.16 5.73
C PRO A 281 -22.38 17.93 6.74
N ARG A 282 -23.41 18.65 6.27
CA ARG A 282 -24.37 19.38 7.13
C ARG A 282 -25.07 18.48 8.17
N ASN A 283 -25.26 17.20 7.86
CA ASN A 283 -25.87 16.22 8.75
C ASN A 283 -24.97 15.98 9.97
N GLY A 284 -25.20 16.74 11.05
CA GLY A 284 -24.34 16.84 12.24
C GLY A 284 -24.14 15.59 13.11
N ARG A 285 -24.37 14.39 12.57
CA ARG A 285 -23.93 13.10 13.11
C ARG A 285 -22.73 12.50 12.37
N GLN A 286 -22.36 13.05 11.20
CA GLN A 286 -21.26 12.56 10.39
C GLN A 286 -20.03 13.47 10.57
N ASN A 287 -18.89 12.81 10.82
CA ASN A 287 -17.60 13.47 10.94
C ASN A 287 -17.10 13.96 9.57
N ALA A 288 -16.10 14.85 9.59
CA ALA A 288 -15.39 15.25 8.39
C ALA A 288 -14.59 14.06 7.83
N SER A 289 -14.61 13.90 6.51
CA SER A 289 -13.77 12.94 5.78
C SER A 289 -12.93 13.64 4.72
N VAL A 290 -11.70 13.17 4.53
CA VAL A 290 -10.88 13.55 3.38
C VAL A 290 -11.61 13.10 2.11
N THR A 291 -11.80 13.99 1.15
CA THR A 291 -12.39 13.68 -0.16
C THR A 291 -11.32 13.44 -1.22
N ARG A 292 -10.20 14.18 -1.12
CA ARG A 292 -9.02 14.05 -1.98
C ARG A 292 -7.81 14.76 -1.36
N VAL A 293 -6.61 14.44 -1.83
CA VAL A 293 -5.42 15.30 -1.69
C VAL A 293 -4.92 15.69 -3.07
N MET A 294 -4.68 16.98 -3.29
CA MET A 294 -4.29 17.54 -4.58
C MET A 294 -2.86 18.08 -4.58
N ASN A 295 -2.32 18.29 -5.78
CA ASN A 295 -0.99 18.86 -6.02
C ASN A 295 0.12 18.13 -5.25
N VAL A 296 0.02 16.81 -5.17
CA VAL A 296 0.90 15.99 -4.34
C VAL A 296 2.24 15.80 -5.04
N THR A 297 3.31 16.02 -4.28
CA THR A 297 4.68 15.63 -4.65
C THR A 297 5.10 14.43 -3.81
N VAL A 298 5.70 13.42 -4.44
CA VAL A 298 6.13 12.18 -3.78
C VAL A 298 7.65 12.07 -3.87
N GLY A 299 8.34 12.39 -2.78
CA GLY A 299 9.79 12.47 -2.71
C GLY A 299 10.41 13.29 -3.85
N SER A 300 11.46 12.75 -4.46
CA SER A 300 12.14 13.28 -5.66
C SER A 300 11.62 12.66 -6.96
N HIS A 301 10.39 12.14 -6.99
CA HIS A 301 9.81 11.54 -8.19
C HIS A 301 9.71 12.55 -9.34
N GLN A 302 10.05 12.13 -10.57
CA GLN A 302 10.14 13.01 -11.74
C GLN A 302 8.78 13.64 -12.10
N ARG A 303 7.70 12.85 -12.07
CA ARG A 303 6.32 13.37 -12.22
C ARG A 303 5.90 14.09 -10.94
N ARG A 304 5.28 15.26 -11.07
CA ARG A 304 4.70 16.08 -9.99
C ARG A 304 3.19 16.24 -10.21
N GLY A 305 2.47 16.72 -9.19
CA GLY A 305 1.04 17.05 -9.33
C GLY A 305 0.10 15.85 -9.21
N PHE A 306 0.50 14.82 -8.46
CA PHE A 306 -0.36 13.67 -8.21
C PHE A 306 -1.64 14.07 -7.45
N THR A 307 -2.68 13.26 -7.60
CA THR A 307 -3.91 13.34 -6.80
C THR A 307 -4.10 12.05 -6.00
N LEU A 308 -4.40 12.16 -4.72
CA LEU A 308 -4.75 11.03 -3.86
C LEU A 308 -6.27 10.93 -3.71
N SER A 309 -6.84 9.77 -4.03
CA SER A 309 -8.22 9.43 -3.67
C SER A 309 -8.22 8.56 -2.40
N PRO A 310 -9.09 8.81 -1.40
CA PRO A 310 -9.18 7.99 -0.20
C PRO A 310 -9.44 6.51 -0.49
N GLY A 311 -8.83 5.63 0.31
CA GLY A 311 -8.92 4.18 0.18
C GLY A 311 -7.97 3.58 -0.86
N ILE A 312 -7.76 2.27 -0.76
CA ILE A 312 -7.01 1.46 -1.72
C ILE A 312 -8.00 0.83 -2.71
N ASN A 313 -7.70 0.90 -4.00
CA ASN A 313 -8.50 0.25 -5.05
C ASN A 313 -7.61 -0.62 -5.96
N ASP A 314 -7.29 -1.82 -5.49
CA ASP A 314 -6.40 -2.78 -6.17
C ASP A 314 -6.84 -3.15 -7.59
N LYS A 315 -8.12 -2.93 -7.94
CA LYS A 315 -8.63 -3.11 -9.31
C LYS A 315 -7.91 -2.25 -10.34
N TRP A 316 -7.31 -1.13 -9.92
CA TRP A 316 -6.58 -0.21 -10.80
C TRP A 316 -5.09 -0.58 -10.92
N ARG A 317 -4.64 -1.65 -10.25
CA ARG A 317 -3.28 -2.17 -10.37
C ARG A 317 -3.02 -2.57 -11.83
N HIS A 318 -2.16 -1.82 -12.49
CA HIS A 318 -1.68 -2.14 -13.81
C HIS A 318 -0.38 -2.94 -13.72
N THR A 319 -0.23 -3.96 -14.57
CA THR A 319 0.98 -4.78 -14.70
C THR A 319 1.46 -4.67 -16.15
N THR A 320 2.56 -3.97 -16.36
CA THR A 320 3.23 -3.90 -17.67
C THR A 320 4.08 -5.14 -17.86
N VAL A 321 3.89 -5.86 -18.96
CA VAL A 321 4.70 -7.02 -19.35
C VAL A 321 5.31 -6.84 -20.73
N LEU A 322 6.51 -7.37 -20.92
CA LEU A 322 7.32 -7.22 -22.13
C LEU A 322 7.63 -8.60 -22.72
N GLY A 323 7.26 -8.86 -23.97
CA GLY A 323 7.53 -10.14 -24.63
C GLY A 323 9.03 -10.47 -24.73
N GLU A 324 9.88 -9.46 -24.90
CA GLU A 324 11.33 -9.61 -24.87
C GLU A 324 11.87 -10.18 -23.54
N SER A 325 11.21 -9.90 -22.41
CA SER A 325 11.65 -10.37 -21.08
C SER A 325 11.52 -11.89 -20.90
N ILE A 326 10.74 -12.55 -21.76
CA ILE A 326 10.58 -14.02 -21.81
C ILE A 326 11.19 -14.62 -23.09
N GLY A 327 11.91 -13.83 -23.89
CA GLY A 327 12.49 -14.26 -25.17
C GLY A 327 11.47 -14.45 -26.31
N ASP A 328 10.30 -13.80 -26.22
CA ASP A 328 9.26 -13.80 -27.25
C ASP A 328 9.29 -12.48 -28.06
N VAL A 329 8.36 -12.30 -29.00
CA VAL A 329 8.22 -11.10 -29.83
C VAL A 329 8.19 -9.83 -28.96
N PRO A 330 9.01 -8.79 -29.25
CA PRO A 330 9.18 -7.58 -28.42
C PRO A 330 7.93 -6.68 -28.42
N THR A 331 6.93 -7.14 -27.69
CA THR A 331 5.61 -6.54 -27.50
C THR A 331 5.51 -5.99 -26.09
N ARG A 332 4.79 -4.88 -25.92
CA ARG A 332 4.47 -4.32 -24.61
C ARG A 332 2.97 -4.41 -24.39
N TYR A 333 2.56 -5.08 -23.32
CA TYR A 333 1.17 -5.14 -22.89
C TYR A 333 1.01 -4.56 -21.49
N THR A 334 -0.16 -3.99 -21.22
CA THR A 334 -0.54 -3.49 -19.90
C THR A 334 -1.83 -4.18 -19.47
N ILE A 335 -1.75 -5.02 -18.44
CA ILE A 335 -2.91 -5.72 -17.86
C ILE A 335 -3.43 -4.92 -16.66
N THR A 336 -4.75 -4.71 -16.55
CA THR A 336 -5.35 -4.00 -15.40
C THR A 336 -6.17 -4.94 -14.52
N GLY A 337 -5.98 -4.87 -13.20
CA GLY A 337 -6.75 -5.64 -12.22
C GLY A 337 -6.34 -7.11 -12.09
N LEU A 338 -5.04 -7.39 -12.19
CA LEU A 338 -4.43 -8.62 -11.65
C LEU A 338 -4.24 -8.50 -10.14
N GLU A 339 -4.43 -9.62 -9.43
CA GLU A 339 -4.09 -9.73 -8.02
C GLU A 339 -2.59 -10.05 -7.86
N ALA A 340 -1.98 -9.64 -6.74
CA ALA A 340 -0.52 -9.76 -6.53
C ALA A 340 0.04 -11.21 -6.54
N HIS A 341 -0.84 -12.21 -6.41
CA HIS A 341 -0.48 -13.64 -6.41
C HIS A 341 -0.63 -14.31 -7.80
N GLU A 342 -1.11 -13.59 -8.81
CA GLU A 342 -1.43 -14.14 -10.12
C GLU A 342 -0.31 -13.92 -11.13
N LEU A 343 -0.16 -14.90 -12.03
CA LEU A 343 0.80 -14.89 -13.12
C LEU A 343 0.13 -14.30 -14.38
N PRO A 344 0.70 -13.24 -15.00
CA PRO A 344 0.10 -12.57 -16.16
C PRO A 344 0.13 -13.39 -17.47
N VAL A 345 -0.98 -13.33 -18.21
CA VAL A 345 -1.11 -13.85 -19.58
C VAL A 345 -1.90 -12.86 -20.44
N ILE A 346 -1.34 -12.43 -21.57
CA ILE A 346 -2.00 -11.53 -22.53
C ILE A 346 -1.32 -11.59 -23.91
N GLY A 347 -2.08 -11.68 -25.00
CA GLY A 347 -1.51 -11.55 -26.36
C GLY A 347 -0.45 -12.61 -26.67
N THR A 348 0.79 -12.21 -26.97
CA THR A 348 1.94 -13.14 -27.07
C THR A 348 2.60 -13.43 -25.72
N TYR A 349 2.33 -12.66 -24.66
CA TYR A 349 2.98 -12.84 -23.37
C TYR A 349 2.30 -13.93 -22.52
N VAL A 350 3.11 -14.87 -22.04
CA VAL A 350 2.75 -15.84 -20.99
C VAL A 350 3.90 -15.85 -19.99
N ASP A 351 3.64 -15.53 -18.71
CA ASP A 351 4.68 -15.52 -17.68
C ASP A 351 5.45 -16.85 -17.67
N ALA A 352 6.79 -16.79 -17.67
CA ALA A 352 7.67 -17.96 -17.78
C ALA A 352 7.57 -18.94 -16.59
N ARG A 353 6.87 -18.57 -15.51
CA ARG A 353 6.48 -19.48 -14.43
C ARG A 353 5.28 -20.34 -14.79
N ILE A 354 4.46 -19.97 -15.78
CA ILE A 354 3.29 -20.76 -16.20
C ILE A 354 3.77 -21.96 -17.03
N MET A 355 4.12 -23.03 -16.32
CA MET A 355 4.67 -24.25 -16.89
C MET A 355 3.61 -25.36 -17.05
N PRO A 356 3.60 -26.10 -18.17
CA PRO A 356 2.77 -27.29 -18.32
C PRO A 356 3.05 -28.36 -17.27
N GLY A 357 2.03 -29.16 -16.96
CA GLY A 357 2.03 -30.21 -15.93
C GLY A 357 1.59 -29.73 -14.54
N PHE A 358 1.57 -28.42 -14.29
CA PHE A 358 1.11 -27.81 -13.03
C PHE A 358 -0.37 -27.37 -13.12
N LEU A 359 -1.02 -27.24 -11.96
CA LEU A 359 -2.41 -26.84 -11.79
C LEU A 359 -2.52 -25.34 -11.58
N TYR A 360 -3.48 -24.70 -12.28
CA TYR A 360 -3.76 -23.27 -12.12
C TYR A 360 -5.27 -23.03 -12.01
N ARG A 361 -5.65 -22.02 -11.22
CA ARG A 361 -6.99 -21.43 -11.22
C ARG A 361 -6.92 -20.15 -12.05
N VAL A 362 -7.86 -19.93 -12.96
CA VAL A 362 -7.75 -18.89 -14.00
C VAL A 362 -8.97 -17.97 -13.98
N ARG A 363 -8.75 -16.67 -14.17
CA ARG A 363 -9.81 -15.66 -14.37
C ARG A 363 -9.39 -14.59 -15.39
N PRO A 364 -10.32 -13.87 -16.02
CA PRO A 364 -10.02 -12.61 -16.71
C PRO A 364 -9.55 -11.55 -15.71
N ALA A 365 -8.57 -10.74 -16.11
CA ALA A 365 -8.14 -9.58 -15.32
C ALA A 365 -9.33 -8.63 -15.05
N GLY A 366 -9.31 -7.93 -13.91
CA GLY A 366 -10.41 -7.07 -13.45
C GLY A 366 -11.72 -7.79 -13.03
N SER A 367 -11.92 -9.06 -13.43
CA SER A 367 -13.15 -9.83 -13.17
C SER A 367 -13.00 -10.78 -11.98
N LYS A 368 -14.01 -10.86 -11.11
CA LYS A 368 -14.09 -11.90 -10.05
C LYS A 368 -14.58 -13.26 -10.56
N ARG A 369 -15.02 -13.36 -11.82
CA ARG A 369 -15.54 -14.60 -12.40
C ARG A 369 -14.38 -15.51 -12.82
N LEU A 370 -14.21 -16.61 -12.10
CA LEU A 370 -13.27 -17.66 -12.46
C LEU A 370 -13.76 -18.41 -13.71
N LEU A 371 -12.81 -18.85 -14.54
CA LEU A 371 -13.05 -19.76 -15.66
C LEU A 371 -13.16 -21.21 -15.15
N PHE A 372 -13.63 -22.12 -16.02
CA PHE A 372 -13.77 -23.55 -15.73
C PHE A 372 -14.56 -23.87 -14.44
N ASP A 373 -15.59 -23.06 -14.15
CA ASP A 373 -16.42 -23.14 -12.94
C ASP A 373 -15.62 -22.99 -11.63
N GLY A 374 -14.51 -22.26 -11.67
CA GLY A 374 -13.61 -22.07 -10.53
C GLY A 374 -12.66 -23.23 -10.25
N ARG A 375 -12.72 -24.29 -11.05
CA ARG A 375 -11.85 -25.47 -10.91
C ARG A 375 -10.41 -25.11 -11.28
N SER A 376 -9.47 -25.68 -10.53
CA SER A 376 -8.05 -25.61 -10.85
C SER A 376 -7.73 -26.72 -11.85
N LEU A 377 -7.28 -26.38 -13.06
CA LEU A 377 -6.99 -27.36 -14.10
C LEU A 377 -5.49 -27.42 -14.40
N ARG A 378 -5.01 -28.63 -14.73
CA ARG A 378 -3.61 -28.85 -15.11
C ARG A 378 -3.39 -28.41 -16.54
N ILE A 379 -2.40 -27.56 -16.81
CA ILE A 379 -2.01 -27.23 -18.19
C ILE A 379 -1.33 -28.46 -18.83
N ILE A 380 -1.79 -28.88 -20.01
CA ILE A 380 -1.14 -29.91 -20.84
C ILE A 380 -0.09 -29.27 -21.75
N SER A 381 -0.44 -28.17 -22.41
CA SER A 381 0.43 -27.51 -23.39
C SER A 381 0.10 -26.02 -23.53
N ILE A 382 1.10 -25.27 -23.99
CA ILE A 382 1.01 -23.86 -24.39
C ILE A 382 1.48 -23.82 -25.84
N GLY A 383 0.59 -23.40 -26.75
CA GLY A 383 0.90 -23.36 -28.18
C GLY A 383 1.88 -22.24 -28.55
N PRO A 384 2.69 -22.40 -29.62
CA PRO A 384 3.50 -21.33 -30.17
C PRO A 384 2.65 -20.27 -30.89
N GLY A 385 3.26 -19.13 -31.24
CA GLY A 385 2.66 -18.09 -32.08
C GLY A 385 1.97 -16.93 -31.33
N TYR A 386 1.21 -16.15 -32.11
CA TYR A 386 0.32 -15.08 -31.65
C TYR A 386 -1.00 -15.66 -31.17
N GLY A 387 -1.49 -15.20 -30.01
CA GLY A 387 -2.58 -15.89 -29.31
C GLY A 387 -2.13 -17.31 -28.95
N LYS A 388 -1.44 -17.48 -27.83
CA LYS A 388 -1.00 -18.82 -27.41
C LYS A 388 -2.20 -19.61 -26.93
N ARG A 389 -2.49 -20.74 -27.59
CA ARG A 389 -3.50 -21.70 -27.14
C ARG A 389 -3.02 -22.41 -25.88
N ILE A 390 -3.62 -22.10 -24.74
CA ILE A 390 -3.35 -22.78 -23.47
C ILE A 390 -4.38 -23.91 -23.34
N THR A 391 -3.89 -25.16 -23.37
CA THR A 391 -4.73 -26.36 -23.31
C THR A 391 -4.60 -26.99 -21.93
N PHE A 392 -5.73 -27.27 -21.28
CA PHE A 392 -5.79 -27.88 -19.97
C PHE A 392 -6.23 -29.35 -20.05
N ALA A 393 -6.07 -30.05 -18.93
CA ALA A 393 -6.49 -31.44 -18.80
C ALA A 393 -8.01 -31.59 -19.07
N PRO A 394 -8.41 -32.63 -19.83
CA PRO A 394 -9.80 -32.95 -20.01
C PRO A 394 -10.42 -33.41 -18.68
N ASP A 395 -11.73 -33.24 -18.56
CA ASP A 395 -12.49 -33.88 -17.48
C ASP A 395 -12.47 -35.40 -17.69
N GLU A 396 -12.38 -36.17 -16.59
CA GLU A 396 -12.30 -37.65 -16.64
C GLU A 396 -13.43 -38.30 -17.44
N LYS A 397 -14.61 -37.65 -17.46
CA LYS A 397 -15.82 -38.09 -18.16
C LYS A 397 -15.94 -37.58 -19.60
N SER A 398 -15.02 -36.72 -20.06
CA SER A 398 -15.05 -36.06 -21.38
C SER A 398 -13.65 -35.96 -22.02
N LEU A 399 -12.97 -37.10 -22.13
CA LEU A 399 -11.62 -37.18 -22.72
C LEU A 399 -11.57 -36.73 -24.19
N ASN A 400 -12.63 -37.03 -24.96
CA ASN A 400 -12.67 -36.82 -26.42
C ASN A 400 -13.39 -35.53 -26.85
N ALA A 401 -14.03 -34.81 -25.92
CA ALA A 401 -14.84 -33.62 -26.20
C ALA A 401 -14.53 -32.47 -25.22
N SER A 402 -13.28 -32.39 -24.77
CA SER A 402 -12.84 -31.35 -23.83
C SER A 402 -12.69 -30.00 -24.52
N ASN A 403 -13.53 -29.05 -24.09
CA ASN A 403 -13.38 -27.62 -24.41
C ASN A 403 -12.50 -26.89 -23.37
N ASN A 404 -11.69 -27.61 -22.59
CA ASN A 404 -10.80 -27.03 -21.58
C ASN A 404 -9.54 -26.42 -22.24
N PHE A 405 -9.74 -25.38 -23.06
CA PHE A 405 -8.66 -24.56 -23.62
C PHE A 405 -9.10 -23.09 -23.70
N LEU A 406 -8.13 -22.19 -23.78
CA LEU A 406 -8.33 -20.77 -24.06
C LEU A 406 -7.18 -20.25 -24.92
N TRP A 407 -7.33 -19.03 -25.45
CA TRP A 407 -6.25 -18.30 -26.09
C TRP A 407 -5.83 -17.14 -25.19
N SER A 408 -4.53 -16.83 -25.12
CA SER A 408 -4.00 -15.75 -24.27
C SER A 408 -4.50 -14.34 -24.64
N ASP A 409 -5.14 -14.19 -25.81
CA ASP A 409 -5.80 -12.99 -26.32
C ASP A 409 -7.34 -13.05 -26.28
N SER A 410 -7.94 -14.14 -25.77
CA SER A 410 -9.40 -14.28 -25.64
C SER A 410 -10.05 -13.24 -24.72
N HIS A 411 -9.26 -12.50 -23.94
CA HIS A 411 -9.70 -11.42 -23.06
C HIS A 411 -8.81 -10.19 -23.32
N PRO A 412 -9.37 -9.02 -23.66
CA PRO A 412 -8.58 -7.85 -24.06
C PRO A 412 -7.70 -7.32 -22.92
N ASP A 413 -8.21 -7.37 -21.70
CA ASP A 413 -7.48 -6.96 -20.49
C ASP A 413 -6.50 -8.06 -19.98
N GLY A 414 -6.45 -9.23 -20.62
CA GLY A 414 -5.63 -10.36 -20.21
C GLY A 414 -6.26 -11.28 -19.15
N LEU A 415 -5.43 -12.20 -18.66
CA LEU A 415 -5.80 -13.31 -17.78
C LEU A 415 -4.83 -13.39 -16.58
N GLY A 416 -5.39 -13.71 -15.41
CA GLY A 416 -4.64 -14.05 -14.20
C GLY A 416 -4.62 -15.57 -13.96
N PHE A 417 -3.43 -16.12 -13.75
CA PHE A 417 -3.20 -17.53 -13.43
C PHE A 417 -2.69 -17.66 -11.99
N GLU A 418 -3.54 -18.14 -11.09
CA GLU A 418 -3.13 -18.49 -9.73
C GLU A 418 -2.57 -19.93 -9.72
N PRO A 419 -1.32 -20.16 -9.27
CA PRO A 419 -0.74 -21.50 -9.13
C PRO A 419 -1.40 -22.26 -7.96
N ARG A 420 -1.68 -23.54 -8.12
CA ARG A 420 -2.33 -24.36 -7.08
C ARG A 420 -1.54 -25.64 -6.83
N ALA A 421 -1.08 -25.79 -5.59
CA ALA A 421 -0.37 -26.97 -5.09
C ALA A 421 -1.30 -27.91 -4.30
N VAL A 422 -2.26 -27.33 -3.56
CA VAL A 422 -3.08 -28.06 -2.59
C VAL A 422 -4.58 -27.86 -2.85
N HIS A 423 -5.36 -28.94 -2.68
CA HIS A 423 -6.81 -28.98 -2.87
C HIS A 423 -7.51 -29.68 -1.70
N ALA A 424 -8.81 -29.40 -1.52
CA ALA A 424 -9.64 -30.11 -0.54
C ALA A 424 -9.67 -31.61 -0.83
N GLY A 425 -9.64 -32.43 0.23
CA GLY A 425 -9.57 -33.89 0.15
C GLY A 425 -8.16 -34.48 0.07
N MET A 426 -7.11 -33.69 -0.19
CA MET A 426 -5.73 -34.18 -0.13
C MET A 426 -5.37 -34.67 1.28
N LYS A 427 -4.63 -35.77 1.37
CA LYS A 427 -4.21 -36.41 2.62
C LYS A 427 -2.70 -36.37 2.79
N PHE A 428 -2.25 -36.37 4.04
CA PHE A 428 -0.86 -36.17 4.41
C PHE A 428 -0.47 -36.99 5.64
N ALA A 429 0.74 -37.53 5.66
CA ALA A 429 1.41 -37.93 6.89
C ALA A 429 2.11 -36.70 7.50
N VAL A 430 1.91 -36.46 8.79
CA VAL A 430 2.59 -35.41 9.55
C VAL A 430 3.85 -36.01 10.18
N THR A 431 5.02 -35.40 9.92
CA THR A 431 6.30 -35.84 10.46
C THR A 431 7.07 -34.69 11.11
N ALA A 432 7.93 -35.02 12.09
CA ALA A 432 8.96 -34.13 12.62
C ALA A 432 10.24 -34.93 12.88
N GLY A 433 11.40 -34.42 12.46
CA GLY A 433 12.68 -35.13 12.63
C GLY A 433 12.74 -36.52 11.98
N GLY A 434 11.86 -36.81 11.00
CA GLY A 434 11.71 -38.13 10.39
C GLY A 434 10.75 -39.09 11.11
N GLN A 435 10.31 -38.77 12.33
CA GLN A 435 9.29 -39.53 13.04
C GLN A 435 7.89 -39.14 12.56
N ARG A 436 7.02 -40.13 12.31
CA ARG A 436 5.58 -39.92 12.05
C ARG A 436 4.86 -39.55 13.35
N LEU A 437 4.01 -38.53 13.26
CA LEU A 437 3.26 -37.95 14.37
C LEU A 437 1.73 -38.06 14.21
N GLY A 438 1.24 -38.39 13.02
CA GLY A 438 -0.19 -38.42 12.70
C GLY A 438 -0.48 -38.27 11.22
N GLU A 439 -1.75 -38.04 10.91
CA GLU A 439 -2.25 -37.79 9.55
C GLU A 439 -3.09 -36.51 9.49
N GLY A 440 -3.00 -35.80 8.38
CA GLY A 440 -3.79 -34.62 8.06
C GLY A 440 -4.61 -34.82 6.79
N SER A 441 -5.77 -34.18 6.70
CA SER A 441 -6.52 -34.04 5.44
C SER A 441 -6.99 -32.60 5.26
N VAL A 442 -6.85 -32.05 4.06
CA VAL A 442 -7.25 -30.66 3.77
C VAL A 442 -8.77 -30.61 3.66
N PHE A 443 -9.39 -29.91 4.60
CA PHE A 443 -10.83 -29.68 4.63
C PHE A 443 -11.22 -28.52 3.71
N ARG A 444 -10.47 -27.41 3.76
CA ARG A 444 -10.69 -26.21 2.91
C ARG A 444 -9.37 -25.67 2.40
N ALA A 445 -9.36 -25.25 1.14
CA ALA A 445 -8.21 -24.64 0.46
C ALA A 445 -8.62 -23.35 -0.26
N ASP A 446 -9.51 -22.57 0.37
CA ASP A 446 -10.22 -21.47 -0.31
C ASP A 446 -9.34 -20.21 -0.47
N ALA A 447 -8.36 -20.05 0.42
CA ALA A 447 -7.37 -18.99 0.33
C ALA A 447 -6.55 -19.09 -0.96
N VAL A 448 -5.97 -17.97 -1.36
CA VAL A 448 -5.09 -17.87 -2.52
C VAL A 448 -3.78 -18.61 -2.26
N GLN A 449 -3.20 -19.18 -3.32
CA GLN A 449 -1.88 -19.81 -3.27
C GLN A 449 -0.92 -19.02 -4.16
N GLN A 450 0.28 -18.74 -3.66
CA GLN A 450 1.23 -17.81 -4.29
C GLN A 450 2.57 -18.49 -4.53
N GLU A 451 3.13 -18.39 -5.73
CA GLU A 451 4.47 -18.91 -6.01
C GLU A 451 5.54 -18.00 -5.41
N GLU A 452 6.29 -18.54 -4.44
CA GLU A 452 7.44 -17.90 -3.80
C GLU A 452 8.70 -18.02 -4.67
N LYS A 453 8.90 -19.19 -5.31
CA LYS A 453 10.10 -19.52 -6.10
C LYS A 453 9.86 -20.62 -7.12
N GLN A 454 10.56 -20.56 -8.26
CA GLN A 454 10.74 -21.66 -9.20
C GLN A 454 12.24 -22.00 -9.35
N GLU A 455 12.55 -23.29 -9.46
CA GLU A 455 13.89 -23.81 -9.76
C GLU A 455 13.84 -24.77 -10.97
N LEU A 456 14.89 -24.71 -11.79
CA LEU A 456 15.09 -25.60 -12.94
C LEU A 456 16.34 -26.43 -12.71
N VAL A 457 16.18 -27.61 -12.11
CA VAL A 457 17.28 -28.53 -11.82
C VAL A 457 17.53 -29.40 -13.05
N ARG A 458 18.72 -29.32 -13.64
CA ARG A 458 19.14 -30.20 -14.74
C ARG A 458 19.92 -31.37 -14.17
N ASP A 459 19.47 -32.58 -14.48
CA ASP A 459 20.11 -33.85 -14.13
C ASP A 459 20.30 -34.72 -15.38
N SER A 460 20.87 -35.92 -15.22
CA SER A 460 21.08 -36.86 -16.34
C SER A 460 19.78 -37.48 -16.89
N GLN A 461 18.63 -37.22 -16.25
CA GLN A 461 17.30 -37.69 -16.64
C GLN A 461 16.44 -36.56 -17.25
N GLY A 462 16.97 -35.34 -17.33
CA GLY A 462 16.35 -34.19 -18.01
C GLY A 462 16.31 -32.93 -17.16
N THR A 463 15.33 -32.06 -17.42
CA THR A 463 15.05 -30.91 -16.55
C THR A 463 13.89 -31.21 -15.61
N THR A 464 14.14 -31.09 -14.30
CA THR A 464 13.14 -31.14 -13.24
C THR A 464 12.76 -29.72 -12.84
N VAL A 465 11.47 -29.39 -12.94
CA VAL A 465 10.91 -28.11 -12.49
C VAL A 465 10.44 -28.27 -11.05
N ILE A 466 10.89 -27.41 -10.15
CA ILE A 466 10.43 -27.38 -8.75
C ILE A 466 9.80 -26.01 -8.49
N LYS A 467 8.61 -26.00 -7.89
CA LYS A 467 7.90 -24.79 -7.44
C LYS A 467 7.71 -24.83 -5.93
N TYR A 468 7.92 -23.67 -5.32
CA TYR A 468 7.66 -23.40 -3.91
C TYR A 468 6.45 -22.48 -3.86
N ILE A 469 5.33 -22.99 -3.38
CA ILE A 469 4.04 -22.31 -3.40
C ILE A 469 3.57 -22.11 -1.96
N HIS A 470 3.42 -20.86 -1.53
CA HIS A 470 2.81 -20.51 -0.27
C HIS A 470 1.36 -21.01 -0.23
N ILE A 471 0.99 -21.68 0.86
CA ILE A 471 -0.36 -22.14 1.12
C ILE A 471 -0.85 -21.65 2.50
N ASP A 472 -2.16 -21.45 2.59
CA ASP A 472 -2.89 -21.27 3.84
C ASP A 472 -4.19 -22.07 3.74
N VAL A 473 -4.27 -23.17 4.48
CA VAL A 473 -5.32 -24.18 4.34
C VAL A 473 -5.91 -24.56 5.70
N THR A 474 -7.15 -25.00 5.70
CA THR A 474 -7.77 -25.60 6.90
C THR A 474 -7.70 -27.12 6.77
N CYS A 475 -7.09 -27.78 7.73
CA CYS A 475 -6.93 -29.24 7.76
C CYS A 475 -7.65 -29.85 8.96
N HIS A 476 -8.13 -31.08 8.78
CA HIS A 476 -8.41 -32.00 9.89
C HIS A 476 -7.13 -32.78 10.18
N ILE A 477 -6.58 -32.67 11.39
CA ILE A 477 -5.35 -33.34 11.80
C ILE A 477 -5.64 -34.30 12.95
N THR A 478 -5.24 -35.55 12.77
CA THR A 478 -5.37 -36.64 13.75
C THR A 478 -3.96 -37.05 14.17
N MET A 479 -3.61 -36.84 15.44
CA MET A 479 -2.29 -37.21 15.97
C MET A 479 -2.26 -38.68 16.38
N ASP A 480 -1.16 -39.37 16.11
CA ASP A 480 -0.91 -40.74 16.54
C ASP A 480 -0.62 -40.74 18.05
N THR A 481 -1.63 -41.04 18.87
CA THR A 481 -1.52 -41.05 20.34
C THR A 481 -1.05 -42.41 20.87
N THR A 482 -0.14 -42.42 21.84
CA THR A 482 0.37 -43.64 22.51
C THR A 482 -0.65 -44.33 23.44
N ASN A 483 -1.81 -43.72 23.70
CA ASN A 483 -2.86 -44.27 24.56
C ASN A 483 -3.95 -44.99 23.74
N GLU A 484 -3.88 -46.32 23.67
CA GLU A 484 -4.84 -47.16 22.93
C GLU A 484 -6.31 -47.04 23.44
N MET A 485 -6.53 -46.48 24.63
CA MET A 485 -7.87 -46.35 25.25
C MET A 485 -8.74 -45.21 24.71
N ARG A 486 -8.21 -44.30 23.88
CA ARG A 486 -9.02 -43.27 23.19
C ARG A 486 -8.77 -43.29 21.70
N LYS A 487 -9.85 -43.33 20.91
CA LYS A 487 -9.76 -43.04 19.47
C LYS A 487 -9.28 -41.60 19.31
N PRO A 488 -8.24 -41.33 18.50
CA PRO A 488 -7.78 -39.98 18.26
C PRO A 488 -8.83 -39.20 17.46
N GLU A 489 -9.28 -38.07 17.99
CA GLU A 489 -10.27 -37.21 17.34
C GLU A 489 -9.58 -36.19 16.41
N PRO A 490 -10.09 -35.97 15.19
CA PRO A 490 -9.51 -35.01 14.26
C PRO A 490 -9.74 -33.57 14.73
N GLN A 491 -8.66 -32.80 14.85
CA GLN A 491 -8.71 -31.38 15.18
C GLN A 491 -8.74 -30.51 13.91
N VAL A 492 -9.61 -29.52 13.87
CA VAL A 492 -9.66 -28.53 12.78
C VAL A 492 -8.61 -27.45 13.03
N LEU A 493 -7.60 -27.35 12.16
CA LEU A 493 -6.45 -26.47 12.33
C LEU A 493 -6.16 -25.68 11.05
N ARG A 494 -5.79 -24.40 11.20
CA ARG A 494 -5.21 -23.60 10.10
C ARG A 494 -3.73 -23.92 9.99
N VAL A 495 -3.31 -24.25 8.78
CA VAL A 495 -1.96 -24.69 8.40
C VAL A 495 -1.47 -23.75 7.31
N SER A 496 -0.47 -22.93 7.62
CA SER A 496 0.24 -22.12 6.63
C SER A 496 1.65 -22.67 6.44
N GLY A 497 2.20 -22.61 5.22
CA GLY A 497 3.55 -23.10 4.92
C GLY A 497 3.87 -23.08 3.42
N THR A 498 5.01 -23.66 3.05
CA THR A 498 5.47 -23.72 1.66
C THR A 498 5.26 -25.14 1.10
N ALA A 499 4.37 -25.28 0.12
CA ALA A 499 4.18 -26.51 -0.63
C ALA A 499 5.24 -26.65 -1.73
N VAL A 500 6.00 -27.75 -1.71
CA VAL A 500 7.05 -28.06 -2.69
C VAL A 500 6.48 -28.99 -3.74
N VAL A 501 6.25 -28.48 -4.95
CA VAL A 501 5.69 -29.25 -6.09
C VAL A 501 6.78 -29.49 -7.11
N SER A 502 6.98 -30.73 -7.55
CA SER A 502 8.00 -31.09 -8.54
C SER A 502 7.42 -31.74 -9.78
N ARG A 503 8.01 -31.50 -10.94
CA ARG A 503 7.71 -32.18 -12.20
C ARG A 503 9.00 -32.55 -12.92
N ARG A 504 9.25 -33.84 -13.11
CA ARG A 504 10.32 -34.32 -14.01
C ARG A 504 9.87 -34.27 -15.46
N GLN A 505 10.82 -34.16 -16.39
CA GLN A 505 10.53 -34.08 -17.84
C GLN A 505 9.67 -35.24 -18.36
N ALA A 506 9.93 -36.47 -17.90
CA ALA A 506 9.16 -37.67 -18.26
C ALA A 506 7.75 -37.74 -17.61
N GLN A 507 7.46 -36.92 -16.60
CA GLN A 507 6.15 -36.89 -15.95
C GLN A 507 5.21 -35.91 -16.67
N ALA A 508 3.98 -36.36 -16.94
CA ALA A 508 2.94 -35.52 -17.54
C ALA A 508 2.31 -34.53 -16.53
N ALA A 509 2.36 -34.84 -15.24
CA ALA A 509 1.81 -34.03 -14.15
C ALA A 509 2.87 -33.75 -13.09
N ALA A 510 2.81 -32.56 -12.52
CA ALA A 510 3.56 -32.21 -11.33
C ALA A 510 2.95 -32.91 -10.11
N GLN A 511 3.79 -33.27 -9.14
CA GLN A 511 3.40 -33.93 -7.90
C GLN A 511 3.85 -33.07 -6.72
N LEU A 512 2.96 -32.91 -5.74
CA LEU A 512 3.31 -32.38 -4.44
C LEU A 512 4.31 -33.37 -3.78
N VAL A 513 5.43 -32.85 -3.30
CA VAL A 513 6.50 -33.66 -2.67
C VAL A 513 6.37 -33.62 -1.15
N ARG A 514 6.12 -32.42 -0.62
CA ARG A 514 5.91 -32.13 0.80
C ARG A 514 5.40 -30.71 0.99
N ILE A 515 4.95 -30.40 2.21
CA ILE A 515 4.77 -29.03 2.70
C ILE A 515 5.76 -28.85 3.85
N GLU A 516 6.50 -27.74 3.84
CA GLU A 516 7.52 -27.37 4.82
C GLU A 516 7.27 -25.96 5.39
N ASN A 517 8.10 -25.53 6.36
CA ASN A 517 7.97 -24.23 7.05
C ASN A 517 6.59 -24.00 7.68
N ILE A 518 6.02 -25.04 8.29
CA ILE A 518 4.63 -25.07 8.73
C ILE A 518 4.39 -24.23 10.00
N GLY A 519 3.47 -23.26 9.91
CA GLY A 519 2.87 -22.55 11.03
C GLY A 519 1.48 -23.10 11.38
N LEU A 520 1.24 -23.35 12.68
CA LEU A 520 -0.04 -23.83 13.22
C LEU A 520 -0.66 -22.80 14.16
N SER A 521 -1.99 -22.62 14.06
CA SER A 521 -2.74 -21.60 14.81
C SER A 521 -3.18 -22.00 16.23
N SER A 522 -2.63 -23.07 16.82
CA SER A 522 -3.15 -23.67 18.07
C SER A 522 -2.07 -23.99 19.11
N GLN A 523 -2.50 -24.38 20.31
CA GLN A 523 -1.63 -24.79 21.42
C GLN A 523 -0.69 -25.97 21.08
N LEU A 524 -0.98 -26.76 20.03
CA LEU A 524 -0.05 -27.77 19.51
C LEU A 524 1.31 -27.14 19.10
N ASN A 525 1.32 -25.88 18.67
CA ASN A 525 2.55 -25.17 18.33
C ASN A 525 3.51 -25.08 19.54
N LEU A 526 3.01 -25.04 20.79
CA LEU A 526 3.84 -25.08 22.00
C LEU A 526 4.56 -26.43 22.17
N LEU A 527 3.92 -27.55 21.81
CA LEU A 527 4.53 -28.89 21.87
C LEU A 527 5.67 -29.06 20.85
N PHE A 528 5.58 -28.36 19.71
CA PHE A 528 6.60 -28.42 18.65
C PHE A 528 7.75 -27.42 18.87
N VAL A 529 7.46 -26.21 19.36
CA VAL A 529 8.48 -25.22 19.73
C VAL A 529 9.46 -25.77 20.77
N THR A 530 9.00 -26.62 21.71
CA THR A 530 9.87 -27.26 22.71
C THR A 530 10.83 -28.31 22.17
N GLN A 531 10.64 -28.83 20.94
CA GLN A 531 11.47 -29.92 20.40
C GLN A 531 12.45 -29.48 19.30
N GLN A 532 12.43 -28.21 18.86
CA GLN A 532 13.24 -27.63 17.77
C GLN A 532 13.12 -28.34 16.38
N ALA A 533 12.35 -29.43 16.27
CA ALA A 533 12.17 -30.19 15.05
C ALA A 533 11.19 -29.48 14.10
N LYS A 534 11.60 -29.30 12.84
CA LYS A 534 10.72 -28.75 11.79
C LYS A 534 9.65 -29.77 11.41
N LEU A 535 8.39 -29.34 11.42
CA LEU A 535 7.25 -30.10 10.88
C LEU A 535 7.31 -30.16 9.35
N VAL A 536 7.02 -31.33 8.81
CA VAL A 536 6.87 -31.58 7.37
C VAL A 536 5.61 -32.42 7.14
N PHE A 537 4.79 -32.05 6.17
CA PHE A 537 3.64 -32.87 5.75
C PHE A 537 3.98 -33.54 4.41
N HIS A 538 3.92 -34.86 4.35
CA HIS A 538 4.15 -35.63 3.13
C HIS A 538 2.81 -36.12 2.58
N PRO A 539 2.49 -35.95 1.29
CA PRO A 539 1.23 -36.46 0.74
C PRO A 539 1.16 -37.99 0.79
N LEU A 540 -0.06 -38.51 0.97
CA LEU A 540 -0.41 -39.93 1.04
C LEU A 540 -1.04 -40.44 -0.26
#